data_AF-A0AAD2UXM3-F1
#
_entry.id   AF-A0AAD2UXM3-F1
#
_cell.length_a   1.000
_cell.length_b   1.000
_cell.length_c   1.000
_cell.angle_alpha   90.00
_cell.angle_beta   90.00
_cell.angle_gamma   90.00
#
_symmetry.space_group_name_H-M   'P 1'
#
loop_
_entity.id
_entity.type
_entity.pdbx_description
1 polymer ?
#
loop_
_entity_poly.entity_id
_entity_poly.type
_entity_poly.pdbx_seq_one_letter_code
_entity_poly.pdbx_strand_id
1 'polypeptide(L)'
;MTLKRPDFYPLSMASEKCHIMSENLLNDWLDHKVPLYIRLDALPCQIVRYLGGGQFLLKDWERKIKSGMDYYQHEKMPEFKIRQFYPEKDAEIESRLLEGDLGICRYTYNGHAHGYWRLKATPVTRFAEDHYVLTDMDTVRENNNIAGAIAVYGKDDRDYLIFPSEVFRDKSELFFDANELSPQSVESMPCVKKEKQTRISRPERIALYVMLKEHYLDGNGEVNFSKMAEMLTVASKKYGFSDSFSDDTIAKWIKRIENENQ
;
A
#
# COMPACT_ATOMS: atom_id res chain seq x y z
N MET A 1 -18.17 17.15 -16.61
CA MET A 1 -16.69 17.12 -16.57
C MET A 1 -16.24 15.91 -17.37
N THR A 2 -15.55 16.11 -18.48
CA THR A 2 -14.92 15.00 -19.22
C THR A 2 -13.75 14.49 -18.38
N LEU A 3 -13.85 13.27 -17.82
CA LEU A 3 -12.68 12.63 -17.22
C LEU A 3 -11.57 12.60 -18.26
N LYS A 4 -10.46 13.29 -17.98
CA LYS A 4 -9.23 13.13 -18.77
C LYS A 4 -8.84 11.66 -18.67
N ARG A 5 -8.52 11.05 -19.83
CA ARG A 5 -8.02 9.67 -19.83
C ARG A 5 -6.67 9.66 -19.12
N PRO A 6 -6.37 8.64 -18.30
CA PRO A 6 -5.07 8.50 -17.69
C PRO A 6 -3.95 8.52 -18.72
N ASP A 7 -2.84 9.14 -18.36
CA ASP A 7 -1.66 9.29 -19.21
C ASP A 7 -0.46 8.74 -18.45
N PHE A 8 -0.25 7.42 -18.61
CA PHE A 8 0.72 6.66 -17.83
C PHE A 8 2.12 6.76 -18.42
N TYR A 9 3.09 7.16 -17.60
CA TYR A 9 4.50 7.20 -17.96
C TYR A 9 5.37 6.45 -16.95
N PRO A 10 6.49 5.84 -17.38
CA PRO A 10 7.48 5.29 -16.46
C PRO A 10 8.02 6.38 -15.52
N LEU A 11 8.41 6.00 -14.30
CA LEU A 11 8.99 6.94 -13.32
C LEU A 11 10.16 7.77 -13.87
N SER A 12 10.97 7.21 -14.77
CA SER A 12 12.10 7.90 -15.40
C SER A 12 11.71 9.15 -16.21
N MET A 13 10.44 9.24 -16.63
CA MET A 13 9.92 10.39 -17.38
C MET A 13 9.27 11.47 -16.48
N ALA A 14 9.27 11.30 -15.15
CA ALA A 14 8.62 12.23 -14.22
C ALA A 14 9.15 13.67 -14.34
N SER A 15 10.47 13.82 -14.49
CA SER A 15 11.11 15.14 -14.61
C SER A 15 10.73 15.82 -15.93
N GLU A 16 10.66 15.06 -17.03
CA GLU A 16 10.27 15.58 -18.34
C GLU A 16 8.79 15.98 -18.39
N LYS A 17 7.90 15.13 -17.85
CA LYS A 17 6.44 15.29 -17.99
C LYS A 17 5.82 16.20 -16.96
N CYS A 18 6.35 16.21 -15.74
CA CYS A 18 5.73 16.89 -14.60
C CYS A 18 6.70 17.83 -13.86
N HIS A 19 7.98 17.91 -14.26
CA HIS A 19 9.02 18.65 -13.55
C HIS A 19 9.20 18.21 -12.08
N ILE A 20 8.97 16.92 -11.81
CA ILE A 20 9.12 16.29 -10.50
C ILE A 20 10.22 15.21 -10.61
N MET A 21 11.14 15.20 -9.64
CA MET A 21 12.15 14.15 -9.54
C MET A 21 11.50 12.80 -9.19
N SER A 22 11.96 11.71 -9.82
CA SER A 22 11.40 10.37 -9.61
C SER A 22 11.48 9.93 -8.15
N GLU A 23 12.51 10.35 -7.42
CA GLU A 23 12.70 10.07 -5.98
C GLU A 23 11.63 10.75 -5.12
N ASN A 24 11.26 11.99 -5.46
CA ASN A 24 10.19 12.70 -4.75
C ASN A 24 8.85 12.00 -4.96
N LEU A 25 8.59 11.55 -6.19
CA LEU A 25 7.37 10.83 -6.52
C LEU A 25 7.29 9.46 -5.81
N LEU A 26 8.41 8.75 -5.72
CA LEU A 26 8.52 7.52 -4.93
C LEU A 26 8.25 7.77 -3.44
N ASN A 27 8.84 8.83 -2.87
CA ASN A 27 8.60 9.20 -1.46
C ASN A 27 7.13 9.55 -1.21
N ASP A 28 6.51 10.33 -2.10
CA ASP A 28 5.10 10.67 -1.97
C ASP A 28 4.19 9.45 -2.11
N TRP A 29 4.58 8.46 -2.93
CA TRP A 29 3.88 7.18 -3.01
C TRP A 29 4.03 6.32 -1.77
N LEU A 30 5.23 6.25 -1.19
CA LEU A 30 5.49 5.59 0.09
C LEU A 30 4.67 6.21 1.23
N ASP A 31 4.42 7.52 1.17
CA ASP A 31 3.56 8.27 2.09
C ASP A 31 2.06 8.20 1.73
N HIS A 32 1.68 7.43 0.72
CA HIS A 32 0.30 7.31 0.20
C HIS A 32 -0.35 8.61 -0.26
N LYS A 33 0.45 9.63 -0.63
CA LYS A 33 -0.05 10.91 -1.16
C LYS A 33 -0.43 10.81 -2.63
N VAL A 34 0.29 9.98 -3.38
CA VAL A 34 0.06 9.73 -4.81
C VAL A 34 0.02 8.23 -5.08
N PRO A 35 -0.81 7.75 -6.01
CA PRO A 35 -0.73 6.38 -6.49
C PRO A 35 0.40 6.23 -7.50
N LEU A 36 1.07 5.07 -7.46
CA LEU A 36 1.83 4.55 -8.60
C LEU A 36 1.08 3.38 -9.19
N TYR A 37 1.51 2.97 -10.37
CA TYR A 37 0.86 1.94 -11.16
C TYR A 37 1.87 0.92 -11.67
N ILE A 38 1.39 -0.29 -11.92
CA ILE A 38 2.13 -1.32 -12.63
C ILE A 38 1.33 -1.75 -13.85
N ARG A 39 2.03 -1.98 -14.97
CA ARG A 39 1.42 -2.59 -16.14
C ARG A 39 1.53 -4.12 -16.04
N LEU A 40 0.40 -4.79 -15.97
CA LEU A 40 0.32 -6.25 -16.02
C LEU A 40 -0.01 -6.71 -17.44
N ASP A 41 0.58 -7.83 -17.84
CA ASP A 41 0.34 -8.45 -19.15
C ASP A 41 0.03 -9.93 -18.95
N ALA A 42 -1.27 -10.24 -18.85
CA ALA A 42 -1.77 -11.59 -18.63
C ALA A 42 -1.16 -12.30 -17.41
N LEU A 43 -0.91 -11.59 -16.31
CA LEU A 43 -0.32 -12.22 -15.13
C LEU A 43 -1.38 -13.08 -14.42
N PRO A 44 -1.14 -14.39 -14.19
CA PRO A 44 -2.07 -15.25 -13.46
C PRO A 44 -2.18 -14.79 -12.01
N CYS A 45 -3.41 -14.57 -11.54
CA CYS A 45 -3.70 -14.10 -10.20
C CYS A 45 -5.16 -14.37 -9.83
N GLN A 46 -5.48 -14.17 -8.57
CA GLN A 46 -6.84 -14.05 -8.09
C GLN A 46 -7.21 -12.58 -7.94
N ILE A 47 -8.48 -12.26 -8.16
CA ILE A 47 -9.04 -10.96 -7.76
C ILE A 47 -9.97 -11.16 -6.57
N VAL A 48 -9.83 -10.29 -5.58
CA VAL A 48 -10.79 -10.12 -4.50
C VAL A 48 -11.57 -8.85 -4.77
N ARG A 49 -12.90 -8.94 -4.62
CA ARG A 49 -13.80 -7.83 -4.87
C ARG A 49 -14.83 -7.67 -3.78
N TYR A 50 -15.06 -6.44 -3.35
CA TYR A 50 -16.14 -6.11 -2.42
C TYR A 50 -17.25 -5.36 -3.14
N LEU A 51 -18.35 -6.07 -3.41
CA LEU A 51 -19.50 -5.53 -4.11
C LEU A 51 -20.67 -5.35 -3.16
N GLY A 52 -21.44 -4.28 -3.35
CA GLY A 52 -22.69 -4.06 -2.63
C GLY A 52 -23.69 -5.17 -2.96
N GLY A 53 -24.25 -5.79 -1.94
CA GLY A 53 -25.24 -6.84 -2.09
C GLY A 53 -25.75 -7.37 -0.76
N GLY A 54 -27.08 -7.37 -0.60
CA GLY A 54 -27.74 -8.34 0.29
C GLY A 54 -27.78 -9.73 -0.37
N GLN A 55 -28.25 -10.75 0.35
CA GLN A 55 -28.27 -12.15 -0.10
C GLN A 55 -28.81 -12.36 -1.53
N PHE A 56 -29.80 -11.56 -1.94
CA PHE A 56 -30.44 -11.64 -3.26
C PHE A 56 -29.55 -11.20 -4.42
N LEU A 57 -28.54 -10.36 -4.17
CA LEU A 57 -27.64 -9.82 -5.19
C LEU A 57 -26.39 -10.68 -5.41
N LEU A 58 -26.12 -11.67 -4.54
CA LEU A 58 -25.00 -12.62 -4.68
C LEU A 58 -24.98 -13.29 -6.06
N LYS A 59 -26.09 -13.96 -6.40
CA LYS A 59 -26.23 -14.69 -7.66
C LYS A 59 -26.24 -13.76 -8.88
N ASP A 60 -26.65 -12.51 -8.72
CA ASP A 60 -26.64 -11.54 -9.83
C ASP A 60 -25.21 -11.10 -10.15
N TRP A 61 -24.40 -10.83 -9.13
CA TRP A 61 -22.99 -10.49 -9.32
C TRP A 61 -22.18 -11.67 -9.87
N GLU A 62 -22.36 -12.88 -9.34
CA GLU A 62 -21.73 -14.08 -9.90
C GLU A 62 -22.08 -14.25 -11.40
N ARG A 63 -23.35 -14.04 -11.77
CA ARG A 63 -23.78 -14.10 -13.17
C ARG A 63 -23.13 -13.02 -14.03
N LYS A 64 -22.97 -11.80 -13.51
CA LYS A 64 -22.29 -10.70 -14.22
C LYS A 64 -20.81 -11.00 -14.44
N ILE A 65 -20.12 -11.53 -13.43
CA ILE A 65 -18.72 -11.96 -13.53
C ILE A 65 -18.58 -13.07 -14.59
N LYS A 66 -19.39 -14.12 -14.49
CA LYS A 66 -19.37 -15.24 -15.45
C LYS A 66 -19.74 -14.84 -16.88
N SER A 67 -20.62 -13.86 -17.04
CA SER A 67 -21.06 -13.40 -18.38
C SER A 67 -20.15 -12.33 -19.00
N GLY A 68 -19.07 -11.91 -18.32
CA GLY A 68 -18.18 -10.87 -18.84
C GLY A 68 -18.73 -9.45 -18.71
N MET A 69 -19.81 -9.27 -17.95
CA MET A 69 -20.48 -7.98 -17.73
C MET A 69 -19.93 -7.21 -16.54
N ASP A 70 -18.85 -7.70 -15.94
CA ASP A 70 -18.25 -7.12 -14.76
C ASP A 70 -17.44 -5.84 -15.03
N TYR A 71 -17.22 -5.07 -13.96
CA TYR A 71 -16.54 -3.77 -13.96
C TYR A 71 -15.15 -3.78 -14.64
N TYR A 72 -14.38 -4.86 -14.47
CA TYR A 72 -13.04 -5.00 -15.09
C TYR A 72 -13.06 -5.89 -16.35
N GLN A 73 -14.22 -6.35 -16.81
CA GLN A 73 -14.35 -7.29 -17.92
C GLN A 73 -15.00 -6.68 -19.15
N HIS A 74 -15.95 -5.75 -18.97
CA HIS A 74 -16.81 -5.29 -20.06
C HIS A 74 -16.35 -3.96 -20.67
N GLU A 75 -16.30 -3.86 -22.00
CA GLU A 75 -15.82 -2.67 -22.73
C GLU A 75 -16.55 -1.35 -22.46
N LYS A 76 -17.81 -1.44 -22.04
CA LYS A 76 -18.64 -0.29 -21.64
C LYS A 76 -18.30 0.23 -20.24
N MET A 77 -17.52 -0.50 -19.45
CA MET A 77 -17.15 -0.09 -18.10
C MET A 77 -15.98 0.91 -18.14
N PRO A 78 -15.96 1.91 -17.23
CA PRO A 78 -14.93 2.95 -17.25
C PRO A 78 -13.50 2.43 -17.16
N GLU A 79 -13.28 1.38 -16.37
CA GLU A 79 -11.94 0.85 -16.11
C GLU A 79 -11.40 -0.02 -17.24
N PHE A 80 -12.24 -0.51 -18.16
CA PHE A 80 -11.83 -1.50 -19.16
C PHE A 80 -10.67 -1.04 -20.05
N LYS A 81 -10.50 0.27 -20.26
CA LYS A 81 -9.37 0.82 -21.04
C LYS A 81 -8.09 1.03 -20.23
N ILE A 82 -8.20 0.93 -18.90
CA ILE A 82 -7.13 1.20 -17.95
C ILE A 82 -6.61 -0.13 -17.39
N ARG A 83 -7.52 -0.97 -16.87
CA ARG A 83 -7.24 -2.24 -16.23
C ARG A 83 -8.35 -3.24 -16.52
N GLN A 84 -7.93 -4.47 -16.80
CA GLN A 84 -8.82 -5.55 -17.17
C GLN A 84 -8.49 -6.78 -16.34
N PHE A 85 -9.52 -7.54 -16.01
CA PHE A 85 -9.36 -8.85 -15.38
C PHE A 85 -10.19 -9.87 -16.13
N TYR A 86 -9.56 -10.92 -16.64
CA TYR A 86 -10.25 -12.00 -17.35
C TYR A 86 -10.28 -13.25 -16.47
N PRO A 87 -11.46 -13.65 -15.96
CA PRO A 87 -11.59 -14.89 -15.21
C PRO A 87 -11.11 -16.09 -16.03
N GLU A 88 -10.55 -17.09 -15.35
CA GLU A 88 -10.31 -18.39 -15.99
C GLU A 88 -11.62 -18.98 -16.51
N LYS A 89 -11.51 -19.80 -17.56
CA LYS A 89 -12.67 -20.50 -18.08
C LYS A 89 -13.23 -21.41 -16.98
N ASP A 90 -14.53 -21.28 -16.74
CA ASP A 90 -15.23 -22.02 -15.68
C ASP A 90 -14.71 -21.75 -14.26
N ALA A 91 -14.09 -20.58 -14.03
CA ALA A 91 -13.59 -20.17 -12.72
C ALA A 91 -14.67 -20.32 -11.63
N GLU A 92 -14.29 -21.00 -10.55
CA GLU A 92 -15.09 -21.02 -9.33
C GLU A 92 -15.05 -19.63 -8.69
N ILE A 93 -16.23 -19.14 -8.30
CA ILE A 93 -16.37 -17.86 -7.60
C ILE A 93 -16.69 -18.19 -6.15
N GLU A 94 -15.74 -17.97 -5.26
CA GLU A 94 -15.99 -18.00 -3.83
C GLU A 94 -16.70 -16.70 -3.44
N SER A 95 -17.93 -16.80 -2.94
CA SER A 95 -18.71 -15.65 -2.51
C SER A 95 -19.08 -15.77 -1.03
N ARG A 96 -18.83 -14.70 -0.28
CA ARG A 96 -19.09 -14.63 1.17
C ARG A 96 -19.77 -13.31 1.54
N LEU A 97 -20.90 -13.40 2.23
CA LEU A 97 -21.51 -12.25 2.89
C LEU A 97 -20.64 -11.84 4.09
N LEU A 98 -20.27 -10.57 4.18
CA LEU A 98 -19.57 -10.05 5.36
C LEU A 98 -20.59 -9.76 6.46
N GLU A 99 -20.29 -10.20 7.69
CA GLU A 99 -21.15 -9.96 8.85
C GLU A 99 -21.13 -8.46 9.26
N GLY A 100 -22.29 -7.98 9.72
CA GLY A 100 -22.56 -6.57 10.00
C GLY A 100 -23.33 -5.92 8.85
N ASP A 101 -24.37 -5.14 9.17
CA ASP A 101 -25.45 -4.61 8.29
C ASP A 101 -25.01 -3.70 7.11
N LEU A 102 -23.77 -3.81 6.63
CA LEU A 102 -23.23 -3.01 5.55
C LEU A 102 -23.70 -3.48 4.16
N GLY A 103 -24.28 -4.68 4.05
CA GLY A 103 -24.74 -5.23 2.77
C GLY A 103 -23.63 -5.33 1.74
N ILE A 104 -22.46 -5.86 2.14
CA ILE A 104 -21.29 -6.05 1.29
C ILE A 104 -20.97 -7.54 1.21
N CYS A 105 -20.70 -8.00 -0.01
CA CYS A 105 -20.25 -9.37 -0.29
C CYS A 105 -18.82 -9.35 -0.83
N ARG A 106 -18.00 -10.28 -0.35
CA ARG A 106 -16.67 -10.59 -0.91
C ARG A 106 -16.82 -11.63 -2.00
N TYR A 107 -16.19 -11.40 -3.15
CA TYR A 107 -16.08 -12.36 -4.25
C TYR A 107 -14.60 -12.57 -4.57
N THR A 108 -14.19 -13.83 -4.68
CA THR A 108 -12.82 -14.22 -5.02
C THR A 108 -12.84 -15.23 -6.15
N TYR A 109 -12.02 -15.00 -7.18
CA TYR A 109 -11.94 -15.89 -8.34
C TYR A 109 -10.60 -15.75 -9.08
N ASN A 110 -10.18 -16.83 -9.72
CA ASN A 110 -8.96 -16.90 -10.53
C ASN A 110 -9.12 -16.23 -11.89
N GLY A 111 -8.02 -15.71 -12.43
CA GLY A 111 -7.98 -15.10 -13.74
C GLY A 111 -6.62 -14.51 -14.10
N HIS A 112 -6.64 -13.62 -15.07
CA HIS A 112 -5.45 -12.94 -15.59
C HIS A 112 -5.69 -11.43 -15.58
N ALA A 113 -4.75 -10.70 -14.98
CA ALA A 113 -4.81 -9.23 -14.93
C ALA A 113 -4.02 -8.61 -16.08
N HIS A 114 -4.61 -7.58 -16.70
CA HIS A 114 -4.01 -6.81 -17.78
C HIS A 114 -4.16 -5.30 -17.54
N GLY A 115 -3.27 -4.52 -18.14
CA GLY A 115 -3.31 -3.05 -18.09
C GLY A 115 -2.67 -2.48 -16.83
N TYR A 116 -2.99 -1.23 -16.52
CA TYR A 116 -2.40 -0.45 -15.42
C TYR A 116 -3.20 -0.59 -14.12
N TRP A 117 -2.65 -1.36 -13.20
CA TRP A 117 -3.19 -1.59 -11.86
C TRP A 117 -2.53 -0.68 -10.85
N ARG A 118 -3.26 -0.25 -9.82
CA ARG A 118 -2.77 0.69 -8.82
C ARG A 118 -1.90 -0.06 -7.80
N LEU A 119 -0.79 0.55 -7.41
CA LEU A 119 0.10 0.04 -6.39
C LEU A 119 -0.06 0.81 -5.10
N LYS A 120 -0.04 0.08 -3.99
CA LYS A 120 -0.01 0.66 -2.65
C LYS A 120 1.19 0.10 -1.91
N ALA A 121 2.00 1.01 -1.37
CA ALA A 121 3.05 0.62 -0.46
C ALA A 121 2.47 -0.07 0.79
N THR A 122 3.24 -0.99 1.34
CA THR A 122 3.05 -1.63 2.65
C THR A 122 4.07 -1.05 3.63
N PRO A 123 3.97 -1.34 4.94
CA PRO A 123 4.98 -0.91 5.90
C PRO A 123 6.41 -1.33 5.57
N VAL A 124 6.57 -2.43 4.82
CA VAL A 124 7.89 -2.99 4.47
C VAL A 124 8.38 -2.65 3.07
N THR A 125 7.60 -1.90 2.27
CA THR A 125 8.00 -1.48 0.91
C THR A 125 9.31 -0.70 0.90
N ARG A 126 9.54 0.14 1.92
CA ARG A 126 10.74 0.97 2.04
C ARG A 126 12.04 0.18 2.21
N PHE A 127 11.95 -1.10 2.57
CA PHE A 127 13.10 -1.97 2.75
C PHE A 127 13.49 -2.73 1.46
N ALA A 128 12.90 -2.36 0.31
CA ALA A 128 13.31 -2.89 -0.99
C ALA A 128 14.75 -2.48 -1.31
N GLU A 129 15.66 -3.46 -1.40
CA GLU A 129 17.02 -3.23 -1.88
C GLU A 129 16.97 -2.95 -3.39
N ASP A 130 16.67 -3.96 -4.20
CA ASP A 130 16.69 -3.86 -5.67
C ASP A 130 15.30 -3.92 -6.31
N HIS A 131 14.44 -4.83 -5.84
CA HIS A 131 13.15 -5.13 -6.47
C HIS A 131 11.99 -4.98 -5.49
N TYR A 132 10.80 -4.73 -6.02
CA TYR A 132 9.55 -4.87 -5.28
C TYR A 132 8.96 -6.26 -5.48
N VAL A 133 8.20 -6.73 -4.49
CA VAL A 133 7.53 -8.04 -4.53
C VAL A 133 6.02 -7.82 -4.51
N LEU A 134 5.32 -8.26 -5.55
CA LEU A 134 3.85 -8.24 -5.54
C LEU A 134 3.37 -9.29 -4.54
N THR A 135 2.48 -8.86 -3.64
CA THR A 135 2.01 -9.72 -2.54
C THR A 135 0.50 -9.63 -2.38
N ASP A 136 -0.05 -10.65 -1.74
CA ASP A 136 -1.45 -10.73 -1.37
C ASP A 136 -1.72 -9.93 -0.07
N MET A 137 -2.74 -9.08 -0.09
CA MET A 137 -3.14 -8.28 1.08
C MET A 137 -3.71 -9.09 2.23
N ASP A 138 -4.34 -10.24 1.95
CA ASP A 138 -4.89 -11.13 2.98
C ASP A 138 -3.76 -11.76 3.79
N THR A 139 -2.60 -12.01 3.17
CA THR A 139 -1.40 -12.54 3.82
C THR A 139 -0.43 -11.46 4.35
N VAL A 140 -0.40 -10.25 3.78
CA VAL A 140 0.47 -9.15 4.25
C VAL A 140 0.15 -8.71 5.67
N ARG A 141 -1.13 -8.67 6.05
CA ARG A 141 -1.52 -8.29 7.41
C ARG A 141 -0.98 -9.27 8.47
N GLU A 142 -0.74 -10.51 8.08
CA GLU A 142 -0.28 -11.58 8.96
C GLU A 142 1.24 -11.84 8.80
N ASN A 143 1.85 -11.46 7.67
CA ASN A 143 3.26 -11.69 7.35
C ASN A 143 3.97 -10.43 6.80
N ASN A 144 4.23 -9.45 7.66
CA ASN A 144 5.07 -8.25 7.39
C ASN A 144 6.57 -8.58 7.18
N ASN A 145 6.93 -9.72 6.59
CA ASN A 145 8.30 -10.23 6.60
C ASN A 145 9.01 -10.14 5.24
N ILE A 146 8.30 -9.80 4.16
CA ILE A 146 8.87 -9.72 2.81
C ILE A 146 9.31 -8.27 2.55
N ALA A 147 10.62 -8.02 2.56
CA ALA A 147 11.17 -6.71 2.25
C ALA A 147 10.75 -6.27 0.83
N GLY A 148 10.31 -5.02 0.68
CA GLY A 148 9.86 -4.51 -0.61
C GLY A 148 8.49 -5.00 -1.06
N ALA A 149 7.69 -5.63 -0.19
CA ALA A 149 6.36 -6.09 -0.55
C ALA A 149 5.43 -4.91 -0.91
N ILE A 150 4.68 -5.03 -2.01
CA ILE A 150 3.72 -4.05 -2.50
C ILE A 150 2.39 -4.71 -2.88
N ALA A 151 1.30 -4.01 -2.59
CA ALA A 151 -0.04 -4.51 -2.86
C ALA A 151 -0.60 -3.93 -4.16
N VAL A 152 -1.33 -4.76 -4.91
CA VAL A 152 -1.91 -4.39 -6.21
C VAL A 152 -3.43 -4.27 -6.07
N TYR A 153 -3.94 -3.09 -6.40
CA TYR A 153 -5.33 -2.69 -6.24
C TYR A 153 -6.00 -2.38 -7.59
N GLY A 154 -7.32 -2.55 -7.61
CA GLY A 154 -8.22 -2.18 -8.68
C GLY A 154 -8.44 -0.66 -8.72
N LYS A 155 -9.68 -0.23 -9.02
CA LYS A 155 -10.04 1.20 -9.07
C LYS A 155 -9.71 1.92 -7.76
N ASP A 156 -10.12 1.32 -6.66
CA ASP A 156 -10.03 1.84 -5.31
C ASP A 156 -9.51 0.74 -4.37
N ASP A 157 -9.55 1.01 -3.06
CA ASP A 157 -9.03 0.11 -2.04
C ASP A 157 -9.94 -1.10 -1.75
N ARG A 158 -11.05 -1.28 -2.50
CA ARG A 158 -12.00 -2.39 -2.32
C ARG A 158 -11.65 -3.62 -3.14
N ASP A 159 -10.99 -3.44 -4.28
CA ASP A 159 -10.66 -4.55 -5.16
C ASP A 159 -9.14 -4.69 -5.19
N TYR A 160 -8.61 -5.90 -5.05
CA TYR A 160 -7.17 -6.15 -5.05
C TYR A 160 -6.85 -7.52 -5.65
N LEU A 161 -5.58 -7.68 -6.04
CA LEU A 161 -5.07 -8.92 -6.61
C LEU A 161 -4.30 -9.72 -5.56
N ILE A 162 -4.39 -11.03 -5.70
CA ILE A 162 -3.68 -12.04 -4.92
C ILE A 162 -2.84 -12.86 -5.90
N PHE A 163 -1.55 -13.02 -5.61
CA PHE A 163 -0.63 -13.76 -6.47
C PHE A 163 -0.32 -15.12 -5.85
N PRO A 164 -0.35 -16.21 -6.64
CA PRO A 164 -0.13 -17.57 -6.12
C PRO A 164 1.34 -17.82 -5.72
N SER A 165 2.26 -16.98 -6.18
CA SER A 165 3.69 -17.03 -5.88
C SER A 165 4.25 -15.61 -5.81
N GLU A 166 5.43 -15.46 -5.21
CA GLU A 166 6.16 -14.20 -5.22
C GLU A 166 6.44 -13.74 -6.66
N VAL A 167 6.09 -12.49 -6.96
CA VAL A 167 6.36 -11.87 -8.27
C VAL A 167 7.26 -10.66 -8.07
N PHE A 168 8.49 -10.77 -8.54
CA PHE A 168 9.48 -9.71 -8.47
C PHE A 168 9.29 -8.70 -9.61
N ARG A 169 9.43 -7.42 -9.29
CA ARG A 169 9.29 -6.30 -10.23
C ARG A 169 10.37 -5.27 -10.00
N ASP A 170 10.99 -4.85 -11.09
CA ASP A 170 11.99 -3.79 -11.07
C ASP A 170 11.35 -2.43 -10.79
N LYS A 171 12.08 -1.53 -10.14
CA LYS A 171 11.59 -0.17 -9.83
C LYS A 171 11.25 0.62 -11.09
N SER A 172 11.90 0.33 -12.23
CA SER A 172 11.62 0.94 -13.53
C SER A 172 10.30 0.47 -14.17
N GLU A 173 9.69 -0.62 -13.67
CA GLU A 173 8.37 -1.09 -14.10
C GLU A 173 7.21 -0.33 -13.43
N LEU A 174 7.52 0.70 -12.64
CA LEU A 174 6.55 1.58 -12.03
C LEU A 174 6.18 2.75 -12.94
N PHE A 175 4.90 3.07 -12.94
CA PHE A 175 4.29 4.13 -13.74
C PHE A 175 3.53 5.13 -12.86
N PHE A 176 3.37 6.35 -13.35
CA PHE A 176 2.52 7.38 -12.77
C PHE A 176 1.53 7.90 -13.81
N ASP A 177 0.37 8.38 -13.38
CA ASP A 177 -0.57 9.11 -14.24
C ASP A 177 -0.24 10.62 -14.19
N ALA A 178 0.21 11.18 -15.31
CA ALA A 178 0.57 12.60 -15.38
C ALA A 178 -0.63 13.54 -15.10
N ASN A 179 -1.87 13.08 -15.32
CA ASN A 179 -3.06 13.90 -15.04
C ASN A 179 -3.31 14.07 -13.54
N GLU A 180 -3.01 13.05 -12.74
CA GLU A 180 -3.18 13.06 -11.28
C GLU A 180 -2.16 13.97 -10.59
N LEU A 181 -1.02 14.22 -11.25
CA LEU A 181 0.05 15.10 -10.77
C LEU A 181 -0.08 16.55 -11.25
N SER A 182 -1.04 16.85 -12.13
CA SER A 182 -1.15 18.19 -12.72
C SER A 182 -1.58 19.24 -11.67
N PRO A 183 -0.97 20.45 -11.69
CA PRO A 183 -1.12 21.47 -10.62
C PRO A 183 -2.52 22.11 -10.48
N GLN A 184 -3.57 21.56 -11.10
CA GLN A 184 -4.94 22.09 -11.01
C GLN A 184 -5.81 21.41 -9.93
N SER A 185 -5.29 20.44 -9.16
CA SER A 185 -6.00 19.83 -8.03
C SER A 185 -5.70 20.48 -6.67
N VAL A 186 -4.88 21.54 -6.63
CA VAL A 186 -4.56 22.28 -5.40
C VAL A 186 -5.55 23.43 -5.17
N GLU A 187 -6.85 23.13 -5.11
CA GLU A 187 -7.80 24.05 -4.46
C GLU A 187 -7.73 23.83 -2.94
N SER A 188 -6.86 24.63 -2.33
CA SER A 188 -6.93 25.18 -0.97
C SER A 188 -7.75 24.40 0.07
N MET A 189 -7.06 23.59 0.87
CA MET A 189 -7.45 23.34 2.26
C MET A 189 -6.56 24.21 3.16
N PRO A 190 -7.10 25.15 3.95
CA PRO A 190 -6.31 25.81 4.97
C PRO A 190 -6.14 24.79 6.10
N CYS A 191 -4.92 24.30 6.28
CA CYS A 191 -4.58 23.50 7.44
C CYS A 191 -3.28 23.98 8.05
N VAL A 192 -3.42 24.97 8.92
CA VAL A 192 -2.65 24.95 10.16
C VAL A 192 -3.02 23.67 10.90
N LYS A 193 -2.26 22.60 10.71
CA LYS A 193 -2.36 21.39 11.54
C LYS A 193 -1.04 21.24 12.28
N LYS A 194 -1.11 21.44 13.59
CA LYS A 194 -0.12 20.97 14.56
C LYS A 194 0.29 19.55 14.19
N GLU A 195 1.59 19.29 14.21
CA GLU A 195 2.17 17.94 14.05
C GLU A 195 1.37 16.94 14.88
N LYS A 196 0.59 16.10 14.20
CA LYS A 196 -0.06 14.97 14.86
C LYS A 196 1.01 13.90 15.02
N GLN A 197 1.44 13.66 16.26
CA GLN A 197 2.21 12.47 16.60
C GLN A 197 1.48 11.23 16.06
N THR A 198 2.15 10.51 15.16
CA THR A 198 1.70 9.23 14.63
C THR A 198 1.59 8.24 15.80
N ARG A 199 0.42 7.60 15.92
CA ARG A 199 0.12 6.72 17.05
C ARG A 199 0.63 5.32 16.74
N ILE A 200 1.74 4.92 17.36
CA ILE A 200 2.34 3.59 17.24
C ILE A 200 1.47 2.57 18.01
N SER A 201 1.21 1.39 17.42
CA SER A 201 0.43 0.32 18.06
C SER A 201 1.14 -0.26 19.30
N ARG A 202 0.42 -0.96 20.18
CA ARG A 202 1.00 -1.52 21.42
C ARG A 202 2.08 -2.59 21.13
N PRO A 203 1.89 -3.54 20.20
CA PRO A 203 2.92 -4.53 19.87
C PRO A 203 4.18 -3.90 19.26
N GLU A 204 4.02 -2.92 18.35
CA GLU A 204 5.14 -2.18 17.77
C GLU A 204 5.94 -1.42 18.84
N ARG A 205 5.25 -0.82 19.82
CA ARG A 205 5.90 -0.16 20.97
C ARG A 205 6.72 -1.13 21.82
N ILE A 206 6.18 -2.32 22.09
CA ILE A 206 6.88 -3.36 22.87
C ILE A 206 8.11 -3.87 22.10
N ALA A 207 7.98 -4.13 20.80
CA ALA A 207 9.10 -4.55 19.96
C ALA A 207 10.23 -3.50 19.94
N LEU A 208 9.88 -2.23 19.75
CA LEU A 208 10.84 -1.12 19.83
C LEU A 208 11.50 -1.04 21.21
N TYR A 209 10.75 -1.20 22.30
CA TYR A 209 11.33 -1.22 23.65
C TYR A 209 12.34 -2.35 23.85
N VAL A 210 12.00 -3.57 23.43
CA VAL A 210 12.90 -4.73 23.56
C VAL A 210 14.17 -4.52 22.75
N MET A 211 14.05 -4.10 21.49
CA MET A 211 15.23 -3.84 20.65
C MET A 211 16.11 -2.72 21.21
N LEU A 212 15.51 -1.65 21.72
CA LEU A 212 16.28 -0.55 22.31
C LEU A 212 16.98 -1.01 23.59
N LYS A 213 16.27 -1.74 24.45
CA LYS A 213 16.81 -2.22 25.72
C LYS A 213 17.93 -3.24 25.54
N GLU A 214 17.82 -4.19 24.62
CA GLU A 214 18.85 -5.21 24.38
C GLU A 214 20.16 -4.60 23.83
N HIS A 215 20.06 -3.58 22.98
CA HIS A 215 21.23 -3.07 22.26
C HIS A 215 21.88 -1.83 22.88
N TYR A 216 21.24 -1.16 23.84
CA TYR A 216 21.68 0.16 24.30
C TYR A 216 21.70 0.34 25.83
N LEU A 217 22.00 -0.72 26.56
CA LEU A 217 22.33 -0.62 27.99
C LEU A 217 23.68 0.07 28.18
N ASP A 218 23.82 0.82 29.27
CA ASP A 218 25.10 1.26 29.78
C ASP A 218 25.82 0.14 30.56
N GLY A 219 27.02 0.43 31.06
CA GLY A 219 27.84 -0.52 31.82
C GLY A 219 27.20 -0.98 33.14
N ASN A 220 26.12 -0.34 33.59
CA ASN A 220 25.38 -0.69 34.80
C ASN A 220 24.09 -1.47 34.49
N GLY A 221 23.81 -1.76 33.22
CA GLY A 221 22.58 -2.43 32.78
C GLY A 221 21.37 -1.49 32.75
N GLU A 222 21.57 -0.17 32.84
CA GLU A 222 20.52 0.83 32.75
C GLU A 222 20.43 1.42 31.33
N VAL A 223 19.26 2.01 31.02
CA VAL A 223 19.00 2.59 29.71
C VAL A 223 19.68 3.95 29.59
N ASN A 224 20.59 4.10 28.62
CA ASN A 224 21.22 5.38 28.31
C ASN A 224 20.53 6.10 27.15
N PHE A 225 19.62 7.02 27.50
CA PHE A 225 18.80 7.76 26.52
C PHE A 225 19.60 8.62 25.54
N SER A 226 20.71 9.22 25.99
CA SER A 226 21.55 10.08 25.16
C SER A 226 22.27 9.27 24.07
N LYS A 227 22.87 8.14 24.48
CA LYS A 227 23.53 7.20 23.59
C LYS A 227 22.55 6.56 22.59
N MET A 228 21.33 6.24 23.03
CA MET A 228 20.24 5.78 22.15
C MET A 228 19.87 6.83 21.10
N ALA A 229 19.64 8.07 21.53
CA ALA A 229 19.23 9.16 20.65
C ALA A 229 20.29 9.47 19.58
N GLU A 230 21.56 9.46 19.96
CA GLU A 230 22.69 9.63 19.04
C GLU A 230 22.73 8.50 18.00
N MET A 231 22.71 7.25 18.44
CA MET A 231 22.80 6.10 17.51
C MET A 231 21.57 5.98 16.61
N LEU A 232 20.37 6.24 17.13
CA LEU A 232 19.16 6.27 16.30
C LEU A 232 19.23 7.41 15.28
N THR A 233 19.80 8.57 15.64
CA THR A 233 19.97 9.69 14.70
C THR A 233 20.99 9.35 13.61
N VAL A 234 22.08 8.67 13.97
CA VAL A 234 23.08 8.18 13.00
C VAL A 234 22.48 7.11 12.09
N ALA A 235 21.74 6.15 12.64
CA ALA A 235 21.08 5.10 11.88
C ALA A 235 19.97 5.67 10.96
N SER A 236 19.16 6.58 11.47
CA SER A 236 18.15 7.34 10.71
C SER A 236 18.77 7.95 9.46
N LYS A 237 19.86 8.70 9.62
CA LYS A 237 20.61 9.27 8.48
C LYS A 237 21.17 8.21 7.54
N LYS A 238 21.74 7.12 8.08
CA LYS A 238 22.28 6.00 7.29
C LYS A 238 21.19 5.34 6.42
N TYR A 239 19.97 5.25 6.93
CA TYR A 239 18.82 4.65 6.23
C TYR A 239 17.93 5.69 5.52
N GLY A 240 18.41 6.92 5.33
CA GLY A 240 17.75 7.94 4.49
C GLY A 240 16.62 8.73 5.18
N PHE A 241 16.47 8.63 6.49
CA PHE A 241 15.54 9.44 7.27
C PHE A 241 16.19 10.77 7.68
N SER A 242 15.41 11.86 7.67
CA SER A 242 15.86 13.19 8.08
C SER A 242 15.66 13.46 9.58
N ASP A 243 15.02 12.54 10.30
CA ASP A 243 14.65 12.73 11.69
C ASP A 243 15.87 12.63 12.62
N SER A 244 15.96 13.59 13.53
CA SER A 244 16.88 13.56 14.67
C SER A 244 16.12 13.24 15.95
N PHE A 245 16.69 12.38 16.79
CA PHE A 245 16.10 12.02 18.07
C PHE A 245 16.82 12.74 19.20
N SER A 246 16.06 13.18 20.19
CA SER A 246 16.59 13.70 21.45
C SER A 246 16.41 12.70 22.58
N ASP A 247 17.29 12.77 23.56
CA ASP A 247 17.19 12.08 24.85
C ASP A 247 15.79 12.20 25.47
N ASP A 248 15.24 13.41 25.49
CA ASP A 248 13.89 13.71 25.99
C ASP A 248 12.78 12.97 25.22
N THR A 249 12.96 12.80 23.92
CA THR A 249 12.00 12.09 23.06
C THR A 249 12.03 10.59 23.36
N ILE A 250 13.22 10.01 23.45
CA ILE A 250 13.41 8.60 23.77
C ILE A 250 12.92 8.30 25.20
N ALA A 251 13.23 9.15 26.17
CA ALA A 251 12.79 9.00 27.55
C ALA A 251 11.25 9.00 27.66
N LYS A 252 10.55 9.85 26.89
CA LYS A 252 9.07 9.87 26.86
C LYS A 252 8.49 8.60 26.26
N TRP A 253 9.12 8.01 25.25
CA TRP A 253 8.65 6.76 24.65
C TRP A 253 8.78 5.59 25.63
N ILE A 254 9.91 5.51 26.32
CA ILE A 254 10.21 4.43 27.26
C ILE A 254 9.33 4.52 28.52
N LYS A 255 9.22 5.72 29.14
CA LYS A 255 8.37 5.92 30.33
C LYS A 255 6.89 5.64 30.07
N ARG A 256 6.38 5.90 28.86
CA ARG A 256 5.00 5.57 28.48
C ARG A 256 4.74 4.05 28.50
N ILE A 257 5.75 3.23 28.21
CA ILE A 257 5.62 1.78 28.16
C ILE A 257 5.73 1.18 29.56
N GLU A 258 6.65 1.69 30.39
CA GLU A 258 6.83 1.21 31.76
C GLU A 258 5.62 1.53 32.66
N ASN A 259 4.99 2.68 32.46
CA ASN A 259 3.76 3.08 33.17
C ASN A 259 2.49 2.34 32.67
N GLU A 260 2.50 1.78 31.45
CA GLU A 260 1.38 0.98 30.92
C GLU A 260 1.44 -0.50 31.36
N ASN A 261 2.54 -0.93 32.00
CA ASN A 261 2.78 -2.30 32.49
C ASN A 261 2.76 -2.42 34.03
N GLN A 262 2.41 -1.34 34.76
CA GLN A 262 2.05 -1.33 36.18
C GLN A 262 0.52 -1.36 36.33
#